data_AF-A0A0E3Z2N6-F1
#
_entry.id   AF-A0A0E3Z2N6-F1
#
_cell.length_a   1.000
_cell.length_b   1.000
_cell.length_c   1.000
_cell.angle_alpha   90.00
_cell.angle_beta   90.00
_cell.angle_gamma   90.00
#
_symmetry.space_group_name_H-M   'P 1'
#
loop_
_entity.id
_entity.type
_entity.pdbx_description
1 polymer ?
#
loop_
_entity_poly.entity_id
_entity_poly.type
_entity_poly.pdbx_seq_one_letter_code
_entity_poly.pdbx_strand_id
1 'polypeptide(L)'
;MGNLDSTTPCPLPATGYLRLYQIIGRPARNGQPAVPALIPVSRSTWWAGVKSGRYPQPVRSLGPNITVWRVEDIRALLHSGTSDPRP
;
A
#
# COMPACT_ATOMS: atom_id res chain seq x y z
N MET A 1 14.31 37.18 0.69
CA MET A 1 13.42 36.45 1.61
C MET A 1 12.85 35.29 0.80
N GLY A 2 13.40 34.08 0.80
CA GLY A 2 13.68 33.24 1.96
C GLY A 2 12.47 32.32 2.21
N ASN A 3 12.05 31.56 1.19
CA ASN A 3 11.02 30.54 1.39
C ASN A 3 11.71 29.33 2.01
N LEU A 4 11.33 29.05 3.25
CA LEU A 4 11.64 27.80 3.95
C LEU A 4 10.69 26.73 3.41
N ASP A 5 10.99 26.14 2.25
CA ASP A 5 10.45 24.82 1.90
C ASP A 5 11.06 23.79 2.86
N SER A 6 10.40 23.73 4.00
CA SER A 6 10.72 22.87 5.12
C SER A 6 10.81 21.43 4.63
N THR A 7 12.01 20.87 4.75
CA THR A 7 12.32 19.44 4.80
C THR A 7 11.18 18.69 5.50
N THR A 8 10.25 18.17 4.71
CA THR A 8 9.22 17.26 5.20
C THR A 8 9.82 15.86 5.12
N PRO A 9 10.10 15.18 6.25
CA PRO A 9 10.57 13.81 6.21
C PRO A 9 9.46 12.91 5.67
N CYS A 10 9.59 12.57 4.39
CA CYS A 10 8.97 11.46 3.65
C CYS A 10 7.62 10.94 4.21
N PRO A 11 6.49 11.60 3.92
CA PRO A 11 5.24 10.89 3.72
C PRO A 11 5.35 10.21 2.35
N LEU A 12 5.07 8.90 2.29
CA LEU A 12 5.09 8.10 1.06
C LEU A 12 4.70 8.92 -0.19
N PRO A 13 5.47 8.87 -1.30
CA PRO A 13 5.24 9.70 -2.48
C PRO A 13 3.77 9.61 -2.95
N ALA A 14 3.22 10.73 -3.42
CA ALA A 14 1.79 10.88 -3.73
C ALA A 14 1.25 9.80 -4.68
N THR A 15 2.12 9.26 -5.53
CA THR A 15 1.81 8.24 -6.52
C THR A 15 2.95 7.24 -6.57
N GLY A 16 2.62 5.95 -6.72
CA GLY A 16 3.62 4.88 -6.75
C GLY A 16 3.00 3.49 -6.72
N TYR A 17 3.87 2.49 -6.70
CA TYR A 17 3.50 1.08 -6.70
C TYR A 17 3.99 0.38 -5.43
N LEU A 18 3.09 -0.33 -4.76
CA LEU A 18 3.37 -1.17 -3.60
C LEU A 18 3.38 -2.64 -4.00
N ARG A 19 4.33 -3.39 -3.44
CA ARG A 19 4.32 -4.85 -3.49
C ARG A 19 3.53 -5.42 -2.32
N LEU A 20 3.10 -6.67 -2.48
CA LEU A 20 2.30 -7.37 -1.46
C LEU A 20 2.92 -7.27 -0.05
N TYR A 21 4.22 -7.52 0.11
CA TYR A 21 4.88 -7.49 1.42
C TYR A 21 4.90 -6.10 2.08
N GLN A 22 4.75 -5.02 1.30
CA GLN A 22 4.62 -3.66 1.85
C GLN A 22 3.19 -3.39 2.33
N ILE A 23 2.21 -4.10 1.77
CA ILE A 23 0.79 -3.97 2.14
C ILE A 23 0.51 -4.80 3.40
N ILE A 24 0.81 -6.09 3.34
CA ILE A 24 0.52 -7.04 4.44
C ILE A 24 1.57 -7.06 5.54
N GLY A 25 2.69 -6.35 5.32
CA GLY A 25 3.85 -6.37 6.19
C GLY A 25 4.65 -7.67 6.10
N ARG A 26 5.83 -7.66 6.71
CA ARG A 26 6.68 -8.83 6.84
C ARG A 26 7.49 -8.72 8.13
N PRO A 27 7.55 -9.77 8.97
CA PRO A 27 8.40 -9.77 10.15
C PRO A 27 9.88 -9.73 9.75
N ALA A 28 10.72 -9.23 10.67
CA ALA A 28 12.17 -9.23 10.49
C ALA A 28 12.66 -10.66 10.24
N ARG A 29 13.50 -10.85 9.22
CA ARG A 29 14.00 -12.18 8.83
C ARG A 29 15.41 -12.07 8.29
N ASN A 30 16.30 -12.97 8.71
CA ASN A 30 17.66 -13.13 8.18
C ASN A 30 18.43 -11.79 8.11
N GLY A 31 18.43 -11.01 9.20
CA GLY A 31 19.12 -9.72 9.25
C GLY A 31 18.43 -8.56 8.52
N GLN A 32 17.26 -8.78 7.91
CA GLN A 32 16.46 -7.71 7.30
C GLN A 32 15.44 -7.15 8.31
N PRO A 33 15.25 -5.81 8.32
CA PRO A 33 14.29 -5.16 9.21
C PRO A 33 12.85 -5.58 8.88
N ALA A 34 11.99 -5.54 9.91
CA ALA A 34 10.57 -5.77 9.72
C ALA A 34 9.97 -4.67 8.83
N VAL A 35 9.07 -5.06 7.94
CA VAL A 35 8.26 -4.11 7.17
C VAL A 35 6.91 -4.00 7.87
N PRO A 36 6.53 -2.81 8.38
CA PRO A 36 5.23 -2.63 9.01
C PRO A 36 4.12 -2.87 7.98
N ALA A 37 3.06 -3.54 8.41
CA ALA A 37 1.89 -3.77 7.57
C ALA A 37 1.05 -2.50 7.50
N LEU A 38 0.65 -2.09 6.29
CA LEU A 38 -0.40 -1.09 6.12
C LEU A 38 -1.77 -1.67 6.47
N ILE A 39 -1.99 -2.94 6.08
CA ILE A 39 -3.22 -3.68 6.36
C ILE A 39 -2.79 -5.04 6.92
N PRO A 40 -2.93 -5.28 8.24
CA PRO A 40 -2.41 -6.47 8.90
C PRO A 40 -3.29 -7.70 8.63
N VAL A 41 -3.25 -8.20 7.40
CA VAL A 41 -3.96 -9.41 6.96
C VAL A 41 -2.98 -10.41 6.37
N SER A 42 -3.32 -11.70 6.42
CA SER A 42 -2.47 -12.71 5.78
C SER A 42 -2.46 -12.56 4.26
N ARG A 43 -1.39 -13.04 3.60
CA ARG A 43 -1.30 -13.12 2.13
C ARG A 43 -2.53 -13.79 1.53
N SER A 44 -3.00 -14.89 2.12
CA SER A 44 -4.15 -15.65 1.63
C SER A 44 -5.44 -14.84 1.73
N THR A 45 -5.64 -14.15 2.85
CA THR A 45 -6.78 -13.24 3.05
C THR A 45 -6.76 -12.11 2.03
N TRP A 46 -5.58 -11.54 1.75
CA TRP A 46 -5.43 -10.51 0.73
C TRP A 46 -5.84 -11.01 -0.65
N TRP A 47 -5.32 -12.15 -1.10
CA TRP A 47 -5.68 -12.70 -2.41
C TRP A 47 -7.15 -13.10 -2.50
N ALA A 48 -7.73 -13.64 -1.42
CA ALA A 48 -9.16 -13.94 -1.37
C ALA A 48 -10.01 -12.68 -1.51
N GLY A 49 -9.65 -11.59 -0.83
CA GLY A 49 -10.34 -10.31 -0.93
C GLY A 49 -10.13 -9.61 -2.29
N VAL A 50 -8.97 -9.77 -2.93
CA VAL A 50 -8.76 -9.33 -4.32
C VAL A 50 -9.69 -10.09 -5.27
N LYS A 51 -9.80 -11.42 -5.10
CA LYS A 51 -10.71 -12.26 -5.90
C LYS A 51 -12.18 -11.92 -5.65
N SER A 52 -12.55 -11.56 -4.43
CA SER A 52 -13.92 -11.18 -4.07
C SER A 52 -14.26 -9.71 -4.37
N GLY A 53 -13.31 -8.91 -4.85
CA GLY A 53 -13.51 -7.48 -5.11
C GLY A 53 -13.49 -6.58 -3.86
N ARG A 54 -13.09 -7.10 -2.69
CA ARG A 54 -12.94 -6.31 -1.45
C ARG A 54 -11.66 -5.49 -1.42
N TYR A 55 -10.61 -5.96 -2.09
CA TYR A 55 -9.31 -5.29 -2.18
C TYR A 55 -9.03 -4.87 -3.62
N PRO A 56 -8.21 -3.83 -3.84
CA PRO A 56 -7.92 -3.36 -5.18
C PRO A 56 -7.20 -4.41 -6.02
N GLN A 57 -7.49 -4.38 -7.33
CA GLN A 57 -6.89 -5.31 -8.28
C GLN A 57 -5.39 -5.03 -8.46
N PRO A 58 -4.56 -6.07 -8.59
CA PRO A 58 -3.15 -5.88 -8.86
C PRO A 58 -2.91 -5.36 -10.27
N VAL A 59 -2.05 -4.36 -10.38
CA VAL A 59 -1.47 -3.87 -11.62
C VAL A 59 -0.29 -4.75 -12.00
N ARG A 60 -0.32 -5.31 -13.23
CA ARG A 60 0.73 -6.18 -13.79
C ARG A 60 1.54 -5.53 -14.92
N SER A 61 1.29 -4.26 -15.22
CA SER A 61 1.84 -3.57 -16.38
C SER A 61 3.33 -3.21 -16.28
N LEU A 62 3.99 -3.47 -15.14
CA LEU A 62 5.38 -3.05 -14.91
C LEU A 62 6.42 -4.08 -15.41
N GLY A 63 6.02 -5.31 -15.70
CA GLY A 63 6.92 -6.33 -16.27
C GLY A 63 6.42 -7.76 -16.07
N PRO A 64 7.07 -8.75 -16.72
CA PRO A 64 6.71 -10.16 -16.58
C PRO A 64 6.89 -10.59 -15.11
N ASN A 65 5.84 -11.18 -14.52
CA ASN A 65 5.78 -11.65 -13.12
C ASN A 65 5.81 -10.57 -12.04
N ILE A 66 5.64 -9.28 -12.38
CA ILE A 66 5.56 -8.22 -11.38
C ILE A 66 4.09 -7.94 -11.06
N THR A 67 3.71 -8.19 -9.81
CA THR A 67 2.38 -7.82 -9.27
C THR A 67 2.57 -6.67 -8.29
N VAL A 68 1.96 -5.54 -8.61
CA VAL A 68 1.99 -4.34 -7.78
C VAL A 68 0.60 -3.76 -7.59
N TRP A 69 0.41 -2.94 -6.58
CA TRP A 69 -0.82 -2.20 -6.32
C TRP A 69 -0.51 -0.72 -6.32
N ARG A 70 -1.45 0.13 -6.77
CA ARG A 70 -1.23 1.57 -6.69
C ARG A 70 -1.40 2.03 -5.25
N VAL A 71 -0.55 2.96 -4.83
CA VAL A 71 -0.67 3.61 -3.52
C VAL A 71 -2.03 4.30 -3.36
N GLU A 72 -2.56 4.89 -4.44
CA GLU A 72 -3.85 5.57 -4.46
C GLU A 72 -5.01 4.64 -4.08
N ASP A 73 -5.05 3.43 -4.65
CA ASP A 73 -6.11 2.45 -4.40
C ASP A 73 -6.08 1.94 -2.96
N ILE A 74 -4.88 1.72 -2.41
CA ILE A 74 -4.70 1.29 -1.02
C ILE A 74 -5.10 2.41 -0.06
N ARG A 75 -4.78 3.67 -0.36
CA ARG A 75 -5.22 4.83 0.43
C ARG A 75 -6.74 5.00 0.37
N ALA A 76 -7.34 4.86 -0.81
CA ALA A 76 -8.80 4.91 -0.98
C ALA A 76 -9.49 3.81 -0.17
N LEU A 77 -8.94 2.59 -0.16
CA LEU A 77 -9.43 1.49 0.68
C LEU A 77 -9.37 1.83 2.17
N LEU A 78 -8.23 2.35 2.65
CA LEU A 78 -8.06 2.76 4.05
C LEU A 78 -9.05 3.86 4.45
N HIS A 79 -9.29 4.83 3.57
CA HIS A 79 -10.28 5.89 3.80
C HIS A 79 -11.72 5.35 3.79
N SER A 80 -12.05 4.45 2.85
CA SER A 80 -13.39 3.85 2.76
C SER A 80 -13.76 2.97 3.96
N GLY A 81 -12.77 2.45 4.69
CA GLY A 81 -12.98 1.69 5.93
C GLY A 81 -13.29 2.56 7.16
N THR A 82 -13.15 3.89 7.05
CA THR A 82 -13.44 4.88 8.09
C THR A 82 -14.46 5.87 7.54
N SER A 83 -15.74 5.47 7.57
CA SER A 83 -16.92 6.34 7.42
C SER A 83 -16.92 7.37 6.28
N ASP A 84 -17.69 7.07 5.23
CA ASP A 84 -18.34 8.07 4.36
C ASP A 84 -18.96 9.22 5.22
N PRO A 85 -18.75 10.50 4.87
CA PRO A 85 -19.43 11.12 3.73
C PRO A 85 -18.50 11.88 2.76
N ARG A 86 -18.66 11.63 1.47
CA ARG A 86 -18.23 12.54 0.39
C ARG A 86 -19.04 13.85 0.42
N PRO A 87 -18.45 15.04 0.18
CA PRO A 87 -19.17 16.18 -0.38
C PRO A 87 -19.42 16.01 -1.89
#